data_AF-A0A328L3R2-F1
#
_entry.id   AF-A0A328L3R2-F1
#
_cell.length_a   1.000
_cell.length_b   1.000
_cell.length_c   1.000
_cell.angle_alpha   90.00
_cell.angle_beta   90.00
_cell.angle_gamma   90.00
#
_symmetry.space_group_name_H-M   'P 1'
#
loop_
_entity.id
_entity.type
_entity.pdbx_description
1 polymer ?
#
loop_
_entity_poly.entity_id
_entity_poly.type
_entity_poly.pdbx_seq_one_letter_code
_entity_poly.pdbx_strand_id
1 'polypeptide(L)'
;MIINDNGREYDTEYLERVAMSEPTNRTSIERDIFNAGARFIYYRYTQVRDIINRNRCNNLTMDKVKQLLDIDRVQMFLQITEEEIHYIISFVERYIQVK
;
A
#
# COMPACT_ATOMS: atom_id res chain seq x y z
N MET A 1 7.87 -10.18 -1.34
CA MET A 1 7.02 -10.56 -2.51
C MET A 1 7.25 -9.58 -3.66
N ILE A 2 6.77 -9.87 -4.86
CA ILE A 2 6.72 -8.91 -5.96
C ILE A 2 5.27 -8.45 -6.14
N ILE A 3 5.05 -7.14 -6.17
CA ILE A 3 3.76 -6.56 -6.53
C ILE A 3 3.80 -6.12 -7.99
N ASN A 4 2.77 -6.43 -8.76
CA ASN A 4 2.69 -6.09 -10.18
C ASN A 4 1.61 -5.03 -10.45
N ASP A 5 2.00 -3.94 -11.08
CA ASP A 5 1.13 -2.91 -11.65
C ASP A 5 1.17 -3.00 -13.18
N ASN A 6 0.35 -3.88 -13.76
CA ASN A 6 0.19 -4.03 -15.21
C ASN A 6 1.51 -4.18 -15.98
N GLY A 7 2.40 -5.02 -15.48
CA GLY A 7 3.73 -5.27 -16.05
C GLY A 7 4.86 -4.48 -15.38
N ARG A 8 4.55 -3.52 -14.51
CA ARG A 8 5.54 -2.86 -13.66
C ARG A 8 5.67 -3.59 -12.32
N GLU A 9 6.84 -4.14 -12.06
CA GLU A 9 7.10 -4.93 -10.86
C GLU A 9 7.77 -4.09 -9.77
N TYR A 10 7.34 -4.31 -8.54
CA TYR A 10 7.90 -3.71 -7.34
C TYR A 10 8.31 -4.80 -6.35
N ASP A 11 9.60 -4.91 -6.12
CA ASP A 11 10.15 -5.73 -5.04
C ASP A 11 9.88 -5.04 -3.69
N THR A 12 9.07 -5.69 -2.85
CA THR A 12 8.68 -5.14 -1.56
C THR A 12 9.84 -4.97 -0.60
N GLU A 13 10.83 -5.87 -0.62
CA GLU A 13 12.01 -5.78 0.24
C GLU A 13 12.90 -4.62 -0.19
N TYR A 14 13.04 -4.43 -1.51
CA TYR A 14 13.76 -3.29 -2.05
C TYR A 14 13.07 -1.96 -1.68
N LEU A 15 11.74 -1.89 -1.79
CA LEU A 15 10.98 -0.70 -1.40
C LEU A 15 11.17 -0.37 0.08
N GLU A 16 11.09 -1.36 0.96
CA GLU A 16 11.31 -1.15 2.40
C GLU A 16 12.74 -0.70 2.73
N ARG A 17 13.74 -1.31 2.09
CA ARG A 17 15.16 -0.91 2.23
C ARG A 17 15.35 0.56 1.85
N VAL A 18 14.74 1.01 0.76
CA VAL A 18 14.79 2.41 0.34
C VAL A 18 13.98 3.30 1.30
N ALA A 19 12.82 2.84 1.79
CA ALA A 19 11.99 3.57 2.74
C ALA A 19 12.73 3.89 4.05
N MET A 20 13.50 2.93 4.57
CA MET A 20 14.31 3.05 5.79
C MET A 20 15.58 3.89 5.61
N SER A 21 16.00 4.14 4.37
CA SER A 21 17.16 4.98 4.09
C SER A 21 16.78 6.47 4.18
N GLU A 22 17.65 7.28 4.81
CA GLU A 22 17.49 8.74 4.83
C GLU A 22 17.30 9.29 3.40
N PRO A 23 16.35 10.19 3.14
CA PRO A 23 16.07 10.69 1.79
C PRO A 23 17.29 11.27 1.07
N THR A 24 18.24 11.84 1.81
CA THR A 24 19.51 12.39 1.29
C THR A 24 20.49 11.32 0.81
N ASN A 25 20.36 10.09 1.29
CA ASN A 25 21.27 8.98 0.96
C ASN A 25 20.77 8.16 -0.24
N ARG A 26 19.55 8.43 -0.72
CA ARG A 26 18.96 7.71 -1.86
C ARG A 26 19.52 8.26 -3.17
N THR A 27 19.92 7.36 -4.06
CA THR A 27 20.19 7.69 -5.46
C THR A 27 18.92 8.22 -6.14
N SER A 28 19.07 8.90 -7.29
CA SER A 28 17.92 9.32 -8.10
C SER A 28 17.05 8.13 -8.51
N ILE A 29 17.68 7.02 -8.90
CA ILE A 29 17.00 5.77 -9.29
C ILE A 29 16.21 5.20 -8.12
N GLU A 30 16.81 5.08 -6.93
CA GLU A 30 16.12 4.59 -5.74
C GLU A 30 14.91 5.47 -5.39
N ARG A 31 15.07 6.79 -5.49
CA ARG A 31 13.99 7.76 -5.26
C ARG A 31 12.84 7.57 -6.25
N ASP A 32 13.14 7.39 -7.53
CA ASP A 32 12.12 7.23 -8.57
C ASP A 32 11.37 5.90 -8.45
N ILE A 33 12.09 4.81 -8.16
CA ILE A 33 11.49 3.50 -7.89
C ILE A 33 10.60 3.55 -6.65
N PHE A 34 11.11 4.11 -5.54
CA PHE A 34 10.35 4.23 -4.31
C PHE A 34 9.10 5.09 -4.49
N ASN A 35 9.22 6.26 -5.14
CA ASN A 35 8.07 7.14 -5.35
C ASN A 35 6.98 6.50 -6.20
N ALA A 36 7.36 5.75 -7.24
CA ALA A 36 6.40 5.02 -8.07
C ALA A 36 5.72 3.89 -7.28
N GLY A 37 6.51 3.07 -6.57
CA GLY A 37 6.00 1.97 -5.75
C GLY A 37 5.10 2.45 -4.61
N ALA A 38 5.52 3.46 -3.86
CA ALA A 38 4.74 4.05 -2.78
C ALA A 38 3.43 4.66 -3.28
N ARG A 39 3.43 5.33 -4.44
CA ARG A 39 2.21 5.86 -5.07
C ARG A 39 1.25 4.72 -5.44
N PHE A 40 1.76 3.65 -6.03
CA PHE A 40 0.96 2.50 -6.39
C PHE A 40 0.36 1.81 -5.14
N ILE A 41 1.19 1.54 -4.12
CA ILE A 41 0.74 0.93 -2.87
C ILE A 41 -0.32 1.81 -2.18
N TYR A 42 -0.12 3.13 -2.16
CA TYR A 42 -1.13 4.04 -1.61
C TYR A 42 -2.44 4.00 -2.39
N TYR A 43 -2.39 3.93 -3.72
CA TYR A 43 -3.59 3.76 -4.55
C TYR A 43 -4.31 2.44 -4.25
N ARG A 44 -3.58 1.33 -4.10
CA ARG A 44 -4.17 0.04 -3.70
C ARG A 44 -4.80 0.13 -2.31
N TYR A 45 -4.14 0.80 -1.37
CA TYR A 45 -4.69 1.06 -0.04
C TYR A 45 -6.01 1.84 -0.10
N THR A 46 -6.13 2.89 -0.93
CA THR A 46 -7.41 3.61 -1.05
C THR A 46 -8.50 2.72 -1.61
N GLN A 47 -8.20 1.84 -2.58
CA GLN A 47 -9.17 0.85 -3.06
C GLN A 47 -9.63 -0.10 -1.95
N VAL A 48 -8.69 -0.67 -1.17
CA VAL A 48 -9.00 -1.53 -0.02
C VAL A 48 -9.90 -0.79 0.97
N ARG A 49 -9.52 0.44 1.36
CA ARG A 49 -10.29 1.30 2.27
C ARG A 49 -11.71 1.55 1.74
N ASP A 50 -11.87 1.82 0.45
CA ASP A 50 -13.16 2.14 -0.14
C ASP A 50 -14.07 0.90 -0.23
N ILE A 51 -13.51 -0.28 -0.46
CA ILE A 51 -14.25 -1.57 -0.49
C ILE A 51 -14.85 -1.90 0.89
N ILE A 52 -14.08 -1.67 1.96
CA ILE A 52 -14.53 -1.95 3.33
C ILE A 52 -15.41 -0.81 3.90
N ASN A 53 -15.30 0.41 3.35
CA ASN A 53 -16.11 1.55 3.78
C ASN A 53 -17.53 1.50 3.21
N ARG A 54 -18.39 0.73 3.88
CA ARG A 54 -19.81 0.55 3.49
C ARG A 54 -20.61 1.86 3.50
N ASN A 55 -20.21 2.85 4.30
CA ASN A 55 -20.99 4.06 4.52
C ASN A 55 -20.50 5.30 3.77
N ARG A 56 -19.42 5.24 2.97
CA ARG A 56 -18.85 6.24 2.02
C ARG A 56 -18.73 7.73 2.45
N CYS A 57 -19.31 8.15 3.58
CA CYS A 57 -19.46 9.54 3.99
C CYS A 57 -18.25 10.04 4.79
N ASN A 58 -17.42 9.14 5.35
CA ASN A 58 -16.23 9.50 6.10
C ASN A 58 -15.03 8.69 5.63
N ASN A 59 -13.86 9.34 5.46
CA ASN A 59 -12.60 8.64 5.29
C ASN A 59 -12.28 7.85 6.56
N LEU A 60 -12.06 6.54 6.43
CA LEU A 60 -11.67 5.69 7.55
C LEU A 60 -10.22 5.99 7.95
N THR A 61 -9.97 6.09 9.25
CA THR A 61 -8.62 6.11 9.82
C THR A 61 -7.94 4.76 9.63
N MET A 62 -6.60 4.72 9.72
CA MET A 62 -5.85 3.46 9.62
C MET A 62 -6.35 2.39 10.61
N ASP A 63 -6.59 2.78 11.87
CA ASP A 63 -7.13 1.87 12.89
C ASP A 63 -8.49 1.30 12.50
N LYS A 64 -9.36 2.15 11.92
CA LYS A 64 -10.67 1.70 11.44
C LYS A 64 -10.56 0.81 10.21
N VAL A 65 -9.62 1.06 9.31
CA VAL A 65 -9.34 0.17 8.18
C VAL A 65 -8.96 -1.22 8.68
N LYS A 66 -8.04 -1.31 9.66
CA LYS A 66 -7.64 -2.60 10.25
C LYS A 66 -8.78 -3.29 10.99
N GLN A 67 -9.58 -2.54 11.76
CA GLN A 67 -10.70 -3.09 12.52
C GLN A 67 -11.81 -3.66 11.61
N LEU A 68 -12.08 -3.00 10.48
CA LEU A 68 -13.15 -3.35 9.55
C LEU A 68 -12.66 -4.20 8.38
N LEU A 69 -11.40 -4.62 8.38
CA LEU A 69 -10.81 -5.37 7.28
C LEU A 69 -11.55 -6.70 7.10
N ASP A 70 -12.04 -6.90 5.89
CA ASP A 70 -12.77 -8.09 5.46
C ASP A 70 -12.04 -8.62 4.23
N ILE A 71 -11.13 -9.58 4.45
CA ILE A 71 -10.21 -10.10 3.42
C ILE A 71 -11.00 -10.67 2.25
N ASP A 72 -11.98 -11.54 2.51
CA ASP A 72 -12.81 -12.16 1.49
C ASP A 72 -13.48 -11.10 0.61
N ARG A 73 -14.06 -10.07 1.24
CA ARG A 73 -14.69 -8.97 0.49
C ARG A 73 -13.68 -8.21 -0.36
N VAL A 74 -12.49 -7.92 0.16
CA VAL A 74 -11.44 -7.24 -0.64
C VAL A 74 -11.06 -8.09 -1.84
N GLN A 75 -10.87 -9.40 -1.65
CA GLN A 75 -10.50 -10.33 -2.71
C GLN A 75 -11.61 -10.56 -3.74
N MET A 76 -12.88 -10.35 -3.38
CA MET A 76 -13.99 -10.34 -4.35
C MET A 76 -13.88 -9.20 -5.37
N PHE A 77 -13.26 -8.07 -5.02
CA PHE A 77 -13.15 -6.90 -5.89
C PHE A 77 -11.73 -6.66 -6.43
N LEU A 78 -10.70 -7.11 -5.71
CA LEU A 78 -9.31 -6.97 -6.08
C LEU A 78 -8.66 -8.35 -6.16
N GLN A 79 -8.09 -8.68 -7.32
CA GLN A 79 -7.37 -9.94 -7.52
C GLN A 79 -5.98 -9.88 -6.88
N ILE A 80 -5.91 -9.87 -5.55
CA ILE A 80 -4.67 -9.87 -4.75
C ILE A 80 -4.76 -10.87 -3.61
N THR A 81 -3.60 -11.30 -3.12
CA THR A 81 -3.53 -12.24 -2.00
C THR A 81 -3.80 -11.53 -0.67
N GLU A 82 -4.16 -12.32 0.35
CA GLU A 82 -4.26 -11.83 1.73
C GLU A 82 -2.92 -11.23 2.21
N GLU A 83 -1.80 -11.88 1.86
CA GLU A 83 -0.45 -11.37 2.13
C GLU A 83 -0.25 -9.97 1.52
N GLU A 84 -0.66 -9.77 0.28
CA GLU A 84 -0.52 -8.48 -0.39
C GLU A 84 -1.39 -7.40 0.25
N ILE A 85 -2.62 -7.72 0.67
CA ILE A 85 -3.50 -6.81 1.40
C ILE A 85 -2.85 -6.36 2.70
N HIS A 86 -2.33 -7.30 3.49
CA HIS A 86 -1.65 -6.99 4.76
C HIS A 86 -0.38 -6.16 4.54
N TYR A 87 0.40 -6.46 3.50
CA TYR A 87 1.56 -5.67 3.14
C TYR A 87 1.16 -4.23 2.79
N ILE A 88 0.15 -4.03 1.92
CA ILE A 88 -0.32 -2.71 1.51
C ILE A 88 -0.68 -1.86 2.74
N ILE A 89 -1.50 -2.40 3.65
CA ILE A 89 -1.93 -1.68 4.86
C ILE A 89 -0.74 -1.34 5.75
N SER A 90 0.16 -2.31 5.98
CA SER A 90 1.33 -2.14 6.84
C SER A 90 2.34 -1.14 6.26
N PHE A 91 2.56 -1.16 4.95
CA PHE A 91 3.46 -0.25 4.26
C PHE A 91 2.96 1.19 4.34
N VAL A 92 1.66 1.41 4.07
CA VAL A 92 1.07 2.75 4.18
C VAL A 92 1.17 3.29 5.60
N GLU A 93 0.84 2.48 6.62
CA GLU A 93 0.95 2.90 8.01
C GLU A 93 2.38 3.30 8.40
N ARG A 94 3.38 2.53 7.97
CA ARG A 94 4.77 2.73 8.38
C ARG A 94 5.47 3.86 7.62
N TYR A 95 5.23 3.96 6.32
CA TYR A 95 6.09 4.76 5.43
C TYR A 95 5.36 5.90 4.73
N ILE A 96 4.04 5.97 4.82
CA ILE A 96 3.24 7.04 4.21
C ILE A 96 2.56 7.83 5.32
N GLN A 97 2.91 9.10 5.45
CA GLN A 97 2.17 10.01 6.32
C GLN A 97 0.78 10.27 5.72
N VAL A 98 -0.19 9.48 6.14
CA VAL A 98 -1.61 9.73 5.86
C VAL A 98 -2.07 10.79 6.87
N LYS A 99 -2.08 12.06 6.45
CA LYS A 99 -2.62 13.18 7.23
C LYS A 99 -4.15 13.18 7.22
#